data_AF-A0A6M4P532-F1
#
_entry.id   AF-A0A6M4P532-F1
#
_cell.length_a   1.000
_cell.length_b   1.000
_cell.length_c   1.000
_cell.angle_alpha   90.00
_cell.angle_beta   90.00
_cell.angle_gamma   90.00
#
_symmetry.space_group_name_H-M   'P 1'
#
loop_
_entity.id
_entity.type
_entity.pdbx_description
1 polymer ?
#
loop_
_entity_poly.entity_id
_entity_poly.type
_entity_poly.pdbx_seq_one_letter_code
_entity_poly.pdbx_strand_id
1 'polypeptide(L)'
;MSNKFNYTKAPKAKFRVLIVNSSGNSTKTTTGRGFVKQRMQEPTYYKVVGTNKKIESDEILVTADRLSSIHQKLMQSTSVIVEVEISAYEQTINKMKEMKGCHNDYDFILVPVINSSLKLIKDSVRTIEKLIEIGVSPNNVRVLFNRASNSDEYFDILTDKLDELKIPYDLRAQVKNYDFYERLDVLNIKYNDVTENKLREDSEQVERLRNKLSLDIHTHRASQAYFIEAVTAQRAALDSKKNHDEVFNMLFGISA
;
A
#
# COMPACT_ATOMS: atom_id res chain seq x y z
N MET A 1 -26.75 -33.80 1.27
CA MET A 1 -27.00 -32.39 1.61
C MET A 1 -25.67 -31.73 1.98
N SER A 2 -25.02 -31.08 1.01
CA SER A 2 -23.75 -30.37 1.24
C SER A 2 -24.06 -28.98 1.79
N ASN A 3 -23.77 -28.76 3.07
CA ASN A 3 -23.91 -27.47 3.73
C ASN A 3 -22.85 -26.51 3.16
N LYS A 4 -23.21 -25.76 2.12
CA LYS A 4 -22.39 -24.64 1.62
C LYS A 4 -22.47 -23.55 2.69
N PHE A 5 -21.44 -23.46 3.53
CA PHE A 5 -21.19 -22.27 4.32
C PHE A 5 -21.04 -21.10 3.35
N ASN A 6 -22.12 -20.35 3.16
CA ASN A 6 -22.07 -19.02 2.57
C ASN A 6 -21.33 -18.13 3.57
N TYR A 7 -20.00 -18.10 3.47
CA TYR A 7 -19.20 -17.04 4.04
C TYR A 7 -19.57 -15.76 3.29
N THR A 8 -20.57 -15.03 3.79
CA THR A 8 -20.75 -13.63 3.43
C THR A 8 -19.55 -12.88 3.96
N LYS A 9 -18.54 -12.74 3.10
CA LYS A 9 -17.31 -12.01 3.35
C LYS A 9 -17.69 -10.61 3.84
N ALA A 10 -17.17 -10.20 4.99
CA ALA A 10 -17.39 -8.85 5.49
C ALA A 10 -17.03 -7.83 4.40
N PRO A 11 -17.84 -6.77 4.21
CA PRO A 11 -17.55 -5.76 3.20
C PRO A 11 -16.18 -5.14 3.49
N LYS A 12 -15.34 -5.01 2.45
CA LYS A 12 -14.03 -4.36 2.56
C LYS A 12 -14.21 -2.87 2.89
N ALA A 13 -13.22 -2.27 3.55
CA ALA A 13 -13.28 -0.87 3.99
C ALA A 13 -13.37 0.12 2.81
N LYS A 14 -14.03 1.26 3.04
CA LYS A 14 -14.06 2.41 2.12
C LYS A 14 -13.57 3.65 2.86
N PHE A 15 -12.51 4.25 2.36
CA PHE A 15 -12.02 5.56 2.80
C PHE A 15 -11.16 6.20 1.70
N ARG A 16 -10.73 7.42 1.94
CA ARG A 16 -9.83 8.21 1.09
C ARG A 16 -8.50 8.36 1.81
N VAL A 17 -7.43 7.84 1.21
CA VAL A 17 -6.10 7.87 1.82
C VAL A 17 -5.06 8.49 0.90
N LEU A 18 -4.26 9.39 1.46
CA LEU A 18 -3.03 9.87 0.85
C LEU A 18 -1.85 9.06 1.38
N ILE A 19 -1.01 8.50 0.51
CA ILE A 19 0.22 7.80 0.88
C ILE A 19 1.40 8.64 0.43
N VAL A 20 2.15 9.18 1.40
CA VAL A 20 3.17 10.20 1.12
C VAL A 20 4.34 10.09 2.10
N ASN A 21 5.56 10.24 1.56
CA ASN A 21 6.79 10.40 2.32
C ASN A 21 7.88 10.92 1.39
N SER A 22 8.66 11.92 1.83
CA SER A 22 9.78 12.48 1.07
C SER A 22 10.98 11.55 0.94
N SER A 23 11.01 10.42 1.64
CA SER A 23 12.10 9.45 1.58
C SER A 23 12.04 8.55 0.33
N GLY A 24 13.20 8.25 -0.26
CA GLY A 24 13.33 7.53 -1.54
C GLY A 24 13.11 6.02 -1.47
N ASN A 25 13.02 5.46 -0.26
CA ASN A 25 12.87 4.02 -0.02
C ASN A 25 11.82 3.71 1.06
N SER A 26 10.78 4.53 1.16
CA SER A 26 9.72 4.40 2.18
C SER A 26 8.73 3.26 1.93
N THR A 27 8.97 2.36 0.97
CA THR A 27 8.01 1.29 0.62
C THR A 27 6.62 1.79 0.20
N LYS A 28 6.50 3.03 -0.33
CA LYS A 28 5.21 3.66 -0.70
C LYS A 28 4.38 2.81 -1.67
N THR A 29 4.95 2.38 -2.78
CA THR A 29 4.26 1.53 -3.77
C THR A 29 3.79 0.22 -3.15
N THR A 30 4.66 -0.47 -2.41
CA THR A 30 4.31 -1.73 -1.72
C THR A 30 3.22 -1.50 -0.68
N THR A 31 3.27 -0.38 0.04
CA THR A 31 2.26 0.02 1.02
C THR A 31 0.91 0.30 0.34
N GLY A 32 0.88 1.09 -0.72
CA GLY A 32 -0.36 1.44 -1.42
C GLY A 32 -0.93 0.27 -2.20
N ARG A 33 -0.19 -0.23 -3.19
CA ARG A 33 -0.66 -1.27 -4.12
C ARG A 33 -0.68 -2.66 -3.49
N GLY A 34 0.38 -3.02 -2.79
CA GLY A 34 0.51 -4.33 -2.16
C GLY A 34 -0.35 -4.46 -0.90
N PHE A 35 -0.28 -3.50 0.01
CA PHE A 35 -0.90 -3.66 1.33
C PHE A 35 -2.32 -3.05 1.44
N VAL A 36 -2.47 -1.75 1.18
CA VAL A 36 -3.73 -0.99 1.40
C VAL A 36 -4.80 -1.38 0.36
N LYS A 37 -4.47 -1.34 -0.94
CA LYS A 37 -5.41 -1.63 -2.04
C LYS A 37 -6.10 -2.99 -1.89
N GLN A 38 -5.37 -3.99 -1.38
CA GLN A 38 -5.90 -5.35 -1.24
C GLN A 38 -6.97 -5.48 -0.16
N ARG A 39 -7.09 -4.51 0.75
CA ARG A 39 -8.03 -4.50 1.87
C ARG A 39 -9.17 -3.49 1.72
N MET A 40 -9.09 -2.62 0.72
CA MET A 40 -10.15 -1.67 0.38
C MET A 40 -11.15 -2.25 -0.63
N GLN A 41 -12.39 -1.76 -0.58
CA GLN A 41 -13.42 -2.11 -1.55
C GLN A 41 -13.26 -1.26 -2.81
N GLU A 42 -12.87 -1.89 -3.92
CA GLU A 42 -12.82 -1.30 -5.26
C GLU A 42 -12.25 0.14 -5.29
N PRO A 43 -11.06 0.39 -4.71
CA PRO A 43 -10.53 1.74 -4.63
C PRO A 43 -10.08 2.22 -6.01
N THR A 44 -10.39 3.48 -6.34
CA THR A 44 -9.71 4.18 -7.43
C THR A 44 -8.29 4.49 -6.99
N TYR A 45 -7.28 4.07 -7.77
CA TYR A 45 -5.87 4.27 -7.43
C TYR A 45 -5.23 5.34 -8.31
N TYR A 46 -4.92 6.48 -7.71
CA TYR A 46 -4.15 7.55 -8.35
C TYR A 46 -2.70 7.49 -7.89
N LYS A 47 -1.79 7.68 -8.84
CA LYS A 47 -0.36 7.84 -8.54
C LYS A 47 0.14 9.17 -9.07
N VAL A 48 0.56 10.04 -8.16
CA VAL A 48 1.09 11.36 -8.45
C VAL A 48 2.58 11.24 -8.79
N VAL A 49 2.92 11.56 -10.03
CA VAL A 49 4.26 11.38 -10.62
C VAL A 49 4.88 12.74 -11.01
N GLY A 50 6.20 12.85 -10.94
CA GLY A 50 6.89 14.11 -11.23
C GLY A 50 6.86 14.51 -12.71
N THR A 51 6.67 13.54 -13.61
CA THR A 51 6.58 13.78 -15.06
C THR A 51 5.55 12.84 -15.67
N ASN A 52 4.94 13.25 -16.78
CA ASN A 52 4.04 12.39 -17.56
C ASN A 52 4.81 11.16 -18.06
N LYS A 53 4.31 9.97 -17.73
CA LYS A 53 4.86 8.69 -18.18
C LYS A 53 3.75 7.87 -18.84
N LYS A 54 4.13 6.91 -19.70
CA LYS A 54 3.16 5.96 -20.27
C LYS A 54 2.59 5.08 -19.16
N ILE A 55 1.31 4.74 -19.31
CA ILE A 55 0.57 3.89 -18.37
C ILE A 55 1.00 2.44 -18.62
N GLU A 56 1.52 1.77 -17.60
CA GLU A 56 1.90 0.34 -17.64
C GLU A 56 1.01 -0.54 -16.74
N SER A 57 -0.01 0.02 -16.08
CA SER A 57 -0.85 -0.67 -15.10
C SER A 57 -2.26 -0.07 -15.00
N ASP A 58 -3.14 -0.67 -14.18
CA ASP A 58 -4.48 -0.15 -13.84
C ASP A 58 -4.44 1.16 -13.01
N GLU A 59 -3.27 1.73 -12.76
CA GLU A 59 -3.09 2.97 -11.99
C GLU A 59 -3.33 4.21 -12.85
N ILE A 60 -4.01 5.21 -12.30
CA ILE A 60 -4.20 6.50 -12.97
C ILE A 60 -3.02 7.39 -12.63
N LEU A 61 -2.09 7.55 -13.58
CA LEU A 61 -0.95 8.45 -13.44
C LEU A 61 -1.40 9.91 -13.61
N VAL A 62 -1.01 10.75 -12.66
CA VAL A 62 -1.36 12.17 -12.65
C VAL A 62 -0.14 12.98 -12.21
N THR A 63 0.06 14.16 -12.79
CA THR A 63 1.12 15.09 -12.38
C THR A 63 0.61 16.06 -11.29
N ALA A 64 1.51 16.62 -10.49
CA ALA A 64 1.13 17.45 -9.33
C ALA A 64 0.32 18.72 -9.70
N ASP A 65 0.48 19.26 -10.90
CA ASP A 65 -0.32 20.37 -11.45
C ASP A 65 -1.81 20.01 -11.62
N ARG A 66 -2.11 18.71 -11.78
CA ARG A 66 -3.48 18.19 -11.91
C ARG A 66 -4.10 17.78 -10.58
N LEU A 67 -3.45 18.03 -9.44
CA LEU A 67 -3.92 17.64 -8.11
C LEU A 67 -5.35 18.15 -7.82
N SER A 68 -5.72 19.35 -8.28
CA SER A 68 -7.08 19.88 -8.15
C SER A 68 -8.16 18.94 -8.72
N SER A 69 -7.87 18.25 -9.83
CA SER A 69 -8.80 17.29 -10.44
C SER A 69 -8.96 16.02 -9.60
N ILE A 70 -7.91 15.61 -8.89
CA ILE A 70 -7.96 14.49 -7.94
C ILE A 70 -8.85 14.86 -6.76
N HIS A 71 -8.70 16.07 -6.19
CA HIS A 71 -9.53 16.54 -5.09
C HIS A 71 -11.03 16.61 -5.46
N GLN A 72 -11.35 17.04 -6.68
CA GLN A 72 -12.73 16.95 -7.19
C GLN A 72 -13.28 15.52 -7.17
N LYS A 73 -12.43 14.51 -7.44
CA LYS A 73 -12.81 13.10 -7.36
C LYS A 73 -12.89 12.59 -5.92
N LEU A 74 -12.03 13.04 -5.03
CA LEU A 74 -12.08 12.72 -3.59
C LEU A 74 -13.36 13.25 -2.92
N MET A 75 -13.94 14.34 -3.41
CA MET A 75 -15.24 14.84 -2.94
C MET A 75 -16.43 14.00 -3.43
N GLN A 76 -16.26 13.18 -4.47
CA GLN A 76 -17.33 12.39 -5.10
C GLN A 76 -17.26 10.89 -4.78
N SER A 77 -16.13 10.39 -4.28
CA SER A 77 -15.88 8.98 -4.02
C SER A 77 -15.45 8.75 -2.58
N THR A 78 -15.88 7.65 -1.98
CA THR A 78 -15.50 7.26 -0.63
C THR A 78 -14.44 6.16 -0.58
N SER A 79 -13.91 5.72 -1.73
CA SER A 79 -12.87 4.67 -1.81
C SER A 79 -11.80 5.07 -2.81
N VAL A 80 -10.74 5.72 -2.31
CA VAL A 80 -9.68 6.29 -3.14
C VAL A 80 -8.33 6.16 -2.44
N ILE A 81 -7.32 5.76 -3.21
CA ILE A 81 -5.92 5.79 -2.80
C ILE A 81 -5.21 6.81 -3.69
N VAL A 82 -4.51 7.75 -3.07
CA VAL A 82 -3.59 8.66 -3.76
C VAL A 82 -2.19 8.38 -3.26
N GLU A 83 -1.32 7.84 -4.10
CA GLU A 83 0.10 7.65 -3.79
C GLU A 83 0.94 8.77 -4.41
N VAL A 84 1.88 9.34 -3.66
CA VAL A 84 2.78 10.39 -4.16
C VAL A 84 4.19 9.84 -4.32
N GLU A 85 4.73 9.87 -5.55
CA GLU A 85 6.14 9.56 -5.79
C GLU A 85 7.06 10.61 -5.17
N ILE A 86 8.27 10.21 -4.79
CA ILE A 86 9.29 11.14 -4.28
C ILE A 86 9.56 12.29 -5.26
N SER A 87 9.55 12.01 -6.57
CA SER A 87 9.78 13.00 -7.62
C SER A 87 8.70 14.08 -7.68
N ALA A 88 7.49 13.79 -7.21
CA ALA A 88 6.36 14.71 -7.17
C ALA A 88 6.11 15.33 -5.79
N TYR A 89 6.83 14.87 -4.75
CA TYR A 89 6.53 15.18 -3.36
C TYR A 89 6.47 16.69 -3.09
N GLU A 90 7.55 17.43 -3.39
CA GLU A 90 7.63 18.86 -3.08
C GLU A 90 6.56 19.68 -3.81
N GLN A 91 6.33 19.37 -5.09
CA GLN A 91 5.29 20.03 -5.87
C GLN A 91 3.88 19.73 -5.31
N THR A 92 3.65 18.50 -4.88
CA THR A 92 2.36 18.08 -4.30
C THR A 92 2.09 18.82 -2.99
N ILE A 93 3.06 18.87 -2.07
CA ILE A 93 2.92 19.60 -0.80
C ILE A 93 2.68 21.09 -1.04
N ASN A 94 3.43 21.71 -1.95
CA ASN A 94 3.22 23.13 -2.31
C ASN A 94 1.81 23.36 -2.87
N LYS A 95 1.33 22.47 -3.75
CA LYS A 95 -0.02 22.57 -4.29
C LYS A 95 -1.09 22.40 -3.22
N MET A 96 -0.91 21.47 -2.29
CA MET A 96 -1.82 21.31 -1.14
C MET A 96 -1.84 22.55 -0.24
N LYS A 97 -0.69 23.23 -0.08
CA LYS A 97 -0.59 24.48 0.68
C LYS A 97 -1.34 25.64 0.01
N GLU A 98 -1.30 25.72 -1.32
CA GLU A 98 -2.09 26.69 -2.11
C GLU A 98 -3.60 26.40 -2.04
N MET A 99 -3.97 25.12 -2.05
CA MET A 99 -5.35 24.64 -2.02
C MET A 99 -5.86 24.52 -0.58
N LYS A 100 -6.11 25.66 0.08
CA LYS A 100 -6.51 25.71 1.49
C LYS A 100 -7.66 24.74 1.79
N GLY A 101 -7.44 23.86 2.78
CA GLY A 101 -8.42 22.89 3.27
C GLY A 101 -8.53 21.59 2.46
N CYS A 102 -7.84 21.44 1.33
CA CYS A 102 -7.91 20.24 0.50
C CYS A 102 -7.43 18.96 1.22
N HIS A 103 -6.59 19.10 2.26
CA HIS A 103 -6.18 17.96 3.08
C HIS A 103 -7.36 17.28 3.81
N ASN A 104 -8.50 17.97 4.00
CA ASN A 104 -9.71 17.41 4.60
C ASN A 104 -10.49 16.49 3.65
N ASP A 105 -10.13 16.44 2.37
CA ASP A 105 -10.70 15.48 1.43
C ASP A 105 -10.18 14.06 1.66
N TYR A 106 -9.13 13.90 2.47
CA TYR A 106 -8.60 12.61 2.90
C TYR A 106 -9.09 12.28 4.31
N ASP A 107 -9.57 11.05 4.48
CA ASP A 107 -9.89 10.51 5.80
C ASP A 107 -8.59 10.21 6.58
N PHE A 108 -7.56 9.75 5.86
CA PHE A 108 -6.25 9.44 6.43
C PHE A 108 -5.09 9.90 5.53
N ILE A 109 -3.97 10.26 6.15
CA ILE A 109 -2.68 10.46 5.48
C ILE A 109 -1.69 9.45 6.06
N LEU A 110 -1.32 8.46 5.26
CA LEU A 110 -0.39 7.39 5.62
C LEU A 110 1.05 7.75 5.23
N VAL A 111 1.93 7.77 6.22
CA VAL A 111 3.37 7.95 6.08
C VAL A 111 4.07 6.61 6.36
N PRO A 112 4.46 5.84 5.33
CA PRO A 112 5.24 4.63 5.54
C PRO A 112 6.71 4.99 5.79
N VAL A 113 7.31 4.37 6.80
CA VAL A 113 8.65 4.69 7.31
C VAL A 113 9.50 3.44 7.37
N ILE A 114 10.78 3.58 7.04
CA ILE A 114 11.79 2.52 7.12
C ILE A 114 12.97 2.94 8.01
N ASN A 115 13.38 2.08 8.95
CA ASN A 115 14.48 2.36 9.91
C ASN A 115 15.86 1.89 9.41
N SER A 116 16.12 1.90 8.10
CA SER A 116 17.43 1.44 7.55
C SER A 116 18.52 2.51 7.60
N SER A 117 18.18 3.78 7.80
CA SER A 117 19.16 4.85 8.02
C SER A 117 18.54 6.07 8.70
N LEU A 118 19.38 6.82 9.40
CA LEU A 118 19.00 8.10 10.02
C LEU A 118 18.43 9.10 9.01
N LYS A 119 18.92 9.11 7.76
CA LYS A 119 18.43 10.02 6.71
C LYS A 119 16.95 9.77 6.39
N LEU A 120 16.55 8.51 6.21
CA LEU A 120 15.16 8.15 5.86
C LEU A 120 14.18 8.50 6.98
N ILE A 121 14.65 8.44 8.22
CA ILE A 121 13.89 8.83 9.40
C ILE A 121 13.73 10.34 9.48
N LYS A 122 14.82 11.11 9.27
CA LYS A 122 14.76 12.57 9.18
C LYS A 122 13.84 13.05 8.05
N ASP A 123 13.86 12.38 6.90
CA ASP A 123 12.94 12.66 5.79
C ASP A 123 11.47 12.39 6.19
N SER A 124 11.23 11.33 6.97
CA SER A 124 9.88 11.00 7.47
C SER A 124 9.39 12.02 8.50
N VAL A 125 10.26 12.43 9.43
CA VAL A 125 9.99 13.53 10.38
C VAL A 125 9.64 14.81 9.62
N ARG A 126 10.44 15.21 8.63
CA ARG A 126 10.19 16.39 7.80
C ARG A 126 8.86 16.30 7.04
N THR A 127 8.50 15.10 6.57
CA THR A 127 7.21 14.86 5.93
C THR A 127 6.09 15.18 6.91
N ILE A 128 6.15 14.64 8.12
CA ILE A 128 5.11 14.82 9.14
C ILE A 128 5.00 16.28 9.57
N GLU A 129 6.12 16.95 9.81
CA GLU A 129 6.13 18.38 10.16
C GLU A 129 5.46 19.23 9.07
N LYS A 130 5.77 18.97 7.79
CA LYS A 130 5.11 19.64 6.66
C LYS A 130 3.60 19.37 6.60
N LEU A 131 3.17 18.15 6.90
CA LEU A 131 1.73 17.81 6.94
C LEU A 131 1.02 18.61 8.03
N ILE A 132 1.61 18.71 9.23
CA ILE A 132 1.05 19.53 10.31
C ILE A 132 1.06 21.02 9.93
N GLU A 133 2.14 21.52 9.31
CA GLU A 133 2.25 22.92 8.86
C GLU A 133 1.12 23.31 7.88
N ILE A 134 0.73 22.41 6.97
CA ILE A 134 -0.37 22.66 6.01
C ILE A 134 -1.77 22.42 6.60
N GLY A 135 -1.86 22.12 7.91
CA GLY A 135 -3.11 22.03 8.67
C GLY A 135 -3.70 20.63 8.79
N VAL A 136 -2.96 19.57 8.44
CA VAL A 136 -3.43 18.19 8.65
C VAL A 136 -3.61 17.95 10.15
N SER A 137 -4.77 17.45 10.55
CA SER A 137 -5.02 17.02 11.92
C SER A 137 -4.08 15.88 12.33
N PRO A 138 -3.42 15.93 13.50
CA PRO A 138 -2.61 14.82 14.02
C PRO A 138 -3.36 13.48 14.01
N ASN A 139 -4.66 13.50 14.30
CA ASN A 139 -5.52 12.32 14.31
C ASN A 139 -5.83 11.74 12.92
N ASN A 140 -5.47 12.42 11.83
CA ASN A 140 -5.60 11.90 10.47
C ASN A 140 -4.28 11.33 9.94
N VAL A 141 -3.15 11.61 10.60
CA VAL A 141 -1.84 11.05 10.24
C VAL A 141 -1.76 9.61 10.73
N ARG A 142 -1.30 8.71 9.86
CA ARG A 142 -1.05 7.29 10.15
C ARG A 142 0.40 6.99 9.81
N VAL A 143 1.09 6.25 10.68
CA VAL A 143 2.49 5.90 10.48
C VAL A 143 2.61 4.39 10.39
N LEU A 144 3.21 3.89 9.31
CA LEU A 144 3.53 2.48 9.13
C LEU A 144 5.03 2.26 9.37
N PHE A 145 5.37 1.51 10.41
CA PHE A 145 6.74 1.31 10.91
C PHE A 145 7.38 0.07 10.26
N ASN A 146 7.69 0.12 8.98
CA ASN A 146 8.33 -1.00 8.29
C ASN A 146 9.80 -1.14 8.74
N ARG A 147 10.12 -2.16 9.54
CA ARG A 147 11.49 -2.41 10.00
C ARG A 147 12.32 -3.09 8.93
N ALA A 148 13.45 -2.50 8.59
CA ALA A 148 14.51 -3.09 7.77
C ALA A 148 15.77 -3.42 8.57
N SER A 149 15.85 -2.95 9.81
CA SER A 149 16.90 -3.34 10.76
C SER A 149 16.28 -3.77 12.10
N ASN A 150 17.03 -4.53 12.88
CA ASN A 150 16.65 -4.94 14.24
C ASN A 150 16.89 -3.85 15.29
N SER A 151 17.46 -2.70 14.91
CA SER A 151 17.69 -1.58 15.83
C SER A 151 16.52 -0.61 15.80
N ASP A 152 15.92 -0.37 16.95
CA ASP A 152 14.81 0.58 17.11
C ASP A 152 15.29 2.02 17.34
N GLU A 153 16.60 2.26 17.49
CA GLU A 153 17.18 3.59 17.81
C GLU A 153 16.73 4.71 16.86
N TYR A 154 16.59 4.41 15.56
CA TYR A 154 16.11 5.44 14.64
C TYR A 154 14.61 5.69 14.75
N PHE A 155 13.82 4.72 15.21
CA PHE A 155 12.41 4.98 15.48
C PHE A 155 12.21 5.84 16.71
N ASP A 156 13.10 5.80 17.71
CA ASP A 156 13.01 6.68 18.88
C ASP A 156 12.95 8.17 18.46
N ILE A 157 13.79 8.57 17.49
CA ILE A 157 13.78 9.93 16.92
C ILE A 157 12.43 10.29 16.30
N LEU A 158 11.79 9.33 15.63
CA LEU A 158 10.48 9.54 15.03
C LEU A 158 9.39 9.58 16.10
N THR A 159 9.39 8.66 17.07
CA THR A 159 8.38 8.58 18.12
C THR A 159 8.41 9.81 19.01
N ASP A 160 9.59 10.32 19.37
CA ASP A 160 9.75 11.58 20.12
C ASP A 160 9.03 12.73 19.39
N LYS A 161 9.18 12.81 18.07
CA LYS A 161 8.51 13.81 17.25
C LYS A 161 7.00 13.58 17.15
N LEU A 162 6.55 12.33 17.06
CA LEU A 162 5.12 12.00 17.05
C LEU A 162 4.45 12.38 18.37
N ASP A 163 5.12 12.14 19.49
CA ASP A 163 4.65 12.51 20.82
C ASP A 163 4.59 14.05 20.99
N GLU A 164 5.61 14.77 20.54
CA GLU A 164 5.62 16.25 20.49
C GLU A 164 4.41 16.80 19.73
N LEU A 165 4.11 16.21 18.56
CA LEU A 165 3.02 16.63 17.68
C LEU A 165 1.66 16.02 18.04
N LYS A 166 1.61 15.19 19.10
CA LYS A 166 0.41 14.47 19.55
C LYS A 166 -0.24 13.62 18.45
N ILE A 167 0.58 13.00 17.61
CA ILE A 167 0.13 12.09 16.56
C ILE A 167 0.04 10.68 17.16
N PRO A 168 -1.15 10.05 17.15
CA PRO A 168 -1.28 8.69 17.65
C PRO A 168 -0.53 7.69 16.75
N TYR A 169 0.16 6.74 17.37
CA TYR A 169 0.88 5.69 16.66
C TYR A 169 0.86 4.36 17.43
N ASP A 170 1.19 3.28 16.72
CA ASP A 170 1.42 1.96 17.30
C ASP A 170 2.64 1.34 16.62
N LEU A 171 3.70 1.08 17.38
CA LEU A 171 4.94 0.47 16.87
C LEU A 171 4.72 -0.94 16.31
N ARG A 172 3.60 -1.59 16.63
CA ARG A 172 3.20 -2.89 16.06
C ARG A 172 2.61 -2.75 14.66
N ALA A 173 2.30 -1.54 14.20
CA ALA A 173 1.85 -1.26 12.85
C ALA A 173 3.01 -1.44 11.85
N GLN A 174 3.39 -2.69 11.63
CA GLN A 174 4.49 -3.13 10.78
C GLN A 174 4.02 -4.28 9.89
N VAL A 175 4.17 -4.11 8.58
CA VAL A 175 3.91 -5.15 7.58
C VAL A 175 5.13 -6.06 7.50
N LYS A 176 4.96 -7.37 7.75
CA LYS A 176 6.04 -8.38 7.70
C LYS A 176 5.99 -9.22 6.41
N ASN A 177 7.16 -9.53 5.86
CA ASN A 177 7.32 -10.33 4.64
C ASN A 177 6.46 -9.80 3.47
N TYR A 178 6.67 -8.55 3.03
CA TYR A 178 5.89 -7.95 1.94
C TYR A 178 6.45 -8.22 0.54
N ASP A 179 7.63 -8.84 0.42
CA ASP A 179 8.31 -9.08 -0.87
C ASP A 179 7.50 -9.95 -1.83
N PHE A 180 6.58 -10.77 -1.31
CA PHE A 180 5.69 -11.57 -2.16
C PHE A 180 4.76 -10.69 -3.01
N TYR A 181 4.44 -9.45 -2.62
CA TYR A 181 3.58 -8.58 -3.43
C TYR A 181 4.23 -8.27 -4.79
N GLU A 182 5.53 -7.98 -4.79
CA GLU A 182 6.27 -7.76 -6.04
C GLU A 182 6.30 -9.02 -6.90
N ARG A 183 6.49 -10.20 -6.27
CA ARG A 183 6.43 -11.48 -7.00
C ARG A 183 5.06 -11.73 -7.62
N LEU A 184 3.98 -11.46 -6.89
CA LEU A 184 2.62 -11.60 -7.42
C LEU A 184 2.39 -10.67 -8.62
N ASP A 185 2.88 -9.43 -8.56
CA ASP A 185 2.78 -8.47 -9.66
C ASP A 185 3.56 -8.97 -10.90
N VAL A 186 4.81 -9.44 -10.74
CA VAL A 186 5.62 -10.02 -11.83
C VAL A 186 4.95 -11.24 -12.45
N LEU A 187 4.32 -12.09 -11.62
CA LEU A 187 3.63 -13.29 -12.08
C LEU A 187 2.21 -13.02 -12.64
N ASN A 188 1.73 -11.77 -12.54
CA ASN A 188 0.35 -11.36 -12.86
C ASN A 188 -0.72 -12.18 -12.12
N ILE A 189 -0.47 -12.46 -10.83
CA ILE A 189 -1.38 -13.20 -9.96
C ILE A 189 -2.02 -12.21 -8.97
N LYS A 190 -3.36 -12.23 -8.84
CA LYS A 190 -4.03 -11.33 -7.90
C LYS A 190 -3.87 -11.85 -6.47
N TYR A 191 -3.69 -10.95 -5.51
CA TYR A 191 -3.59 -11.29 -4.08
C TYR A 191 -4.77 -12.13 -3.56
N ASN A 192 -6.00 -11.80 -3.96
CA ASN A 192 -7.18 -12.57 -3.54
C ASN A 192 -7.17 -14.01 -4.11
N ASP A 193 -6.55 -14.22 -5.28
CA ASP A 193 -6.47 -15.56 -5.90
C ASP A 193 -5.60 -16.51 -5.07
N VAL A 194 -4.65 -15.97 -4.29
CA VAL A 194 -3.73 -16.78 -3.47
C VAL A 194 -4.11 -16.85 -1.99
N THR A 195 -4.95 -15.92 -1.53
CA THR A 195 -5.35 -15.80 -0.11
C THR A 195 -6.79 -16.22 0.18
N GLU A 196 -7.67 -16.23 -0.82
CA GLU A 196 -9.09 -16.58 -0.68
C GLU A 196 -9.45 -17.82 -1.48
N ASN A 197 -8.71 -18.07 -2.56
CA ASN A 197 -8.81 -19.29 -3.33
C ASN A 197 -7.59 -20.15 -3.08
N LYS A 198 -7.85 -21.43 -2.85
CA LYS A 198 -6.79 -22.43 -2.78
C LYS A 198 -6.12 -22.45 -4.16
N LEU A 199 -4.94 -21.85 -4.35
CA LEU A 199 -3.97 -22.49 -5.24
C LEU A 199 -3.70 -23.82 -4.54
N ARG A 200 -4.50 -24.83 -4.89
CA ARG A 200 -4.22 -26.20 -4.50
C ARG A 200 -3.01 -26.61 -5.32
N GLU A 201 -2.22 -27.51 -4.79
CA GLU A 201 -1.16 -28.24 -5.50
C GLU A 201 -1.71 -29.11 -6.66
N ASP A 202 -2.88 -28.78 -7.23
CA ASP A 202 -3.55 -29.54 -8.26
C ASP A 202 -2.83 -29.34 -9.60
N SER A 203 -2.37 -30.47 -10.14
CA SER A 203 -1.91 -30.65 -11.52
C SER A 203 -2.84 -29.98 -12.55
N GLU A 204 -4.14 -29.88 -12.28
CA GLU A 204 -5.13 -29.21 -13.13
C GLU A 204 -4.90 -27.71 -13.31
N GLN A 205 -4.37 -26.99 -12.31
CA GLN A 205 -4.06 -25.55 -12.47
C GLN A 205 -2.76 -25.32 -13.23
N VAL A 206 -1.75 -26.19 -13.04
CA VAL A 206 -0.55 -26.20 -13.88
C VAL A 206 -0.96 -26.39 -15.34
N GLU A 207 -1.94 -27.26 -15.59
CA GLU A 207 -2.48 -27.49 -16.93
C GLU A 207 -3.29 -26.30 -17.47
N ARG A 208 -4.13 -25.66 -16.65
CA ARG A 208 -4.83 -24.40 -17.04
C ARG A 208 -3.88 -23.25 -17.31
N LEU A 209 -2.80 -23.10 -16.54
CA LEU A 209 -1.80 -22.05 -16.73
C LEU A 209 -0.91 -22.33 -17.94
N ARG A 210 -0.50 -23.60 -18.17
CA ARG A 210 0.14 -24.03 -19.43
C ARG A 210 -0.72 -23.68 -20.65
N ASN A 211 -2.02 -23.94 -20.56
CA ASN A 211 -2.98 -23.64 -21.63
C ASN A 211 -3.23 -22.13 -21.82
N LYS A 212 -3.24 -21.33 -20.74
CA LYS A 212 -3.46 -19.88 -20.81
C LYS A 212 -2.24 -19.10 -21.31
N LEU A 213 -1.03 -19.61 -21.07
CA LEU A 213 0.24 -18.98 -21.48
C LEU A 213 0.78 -19.49 -22.82
N SER A 214 0.08 -20.43 -23.49
CA SER A 214 0.53 -21.06 -24.74
C SER A 214 1.97 -21.58 -24.67
N LEU A 215 2.37 -22.10 -23.50
CA LEU A 215 3.74 -22.55 -23.25
C LEU A 215 3.96 -23.93 -23.89
N ASP A 216 4.80 -23.98 -24.91
CA ASP A 216 5.17 -25.23 -25.61
C ASP A 216 5.94 -26.18 -24.66
N ILE A 217 5.83 -27.49 -24.92
CA ILE A 217 6.38 -28.61 -24.14
C ILE A 217 7.90 -28.48 -23.91
N HIS A 218 8.61 -27.76 -24.79
CA HIS A 218 10.04 -27.45 -24.65
C HIS A 218 10.39 -26.44 -23.55
N THR A 219 9.40 -25.78 -22.91
CA THR A 219 9.61 -24.79 -21.83
C THR A 219 9.34 -25.35 -20.42
N HIS A 220 9.48 -26.66 -20.24
CA HIS A 220 9.18 -27.35 -18.97
C HIS A 220 9.92 -26.75 -17.75
N ARG A 221 11.17 -26.29 -17.91
CA ARG A 221 11.93 -25.63 -16.84
C ARG A 221 11.38 -24.24 -16.49
N ALA A 222 10.99 -23.44 -17.48
CA ALA A 222 10.40 -22.11 -17.25
C ALA A 222 9.01 -22.23 -16.59
N SER A 223 8.23 -23.23 -17.00
CA SER A 223 6.94 -23.55 -16.38
C SER A 223 7.08 -24.03 -14.93
N GLN A 224 8.09 -24.85 -14.63
CA GLN A 224 8.40 -25.28 -13.26
C GLN A 224 8.88 -24.11 -12.39
N ALA A 225 9.78 -23.27 -12.90
CA ALA A 225 10.28 -22.09 -12.18
C ALA A 225 9.14 -21.12 -11.85
N TYR A 226 8.27 -20.81 -12.83
CA TYR A 226 7.07 -20.00 -12.60
C TYR A 226 6.17 -20.57 -11.49
N PHE A 227 5.94 -21.89 -11.51
CA PHE A 227 5.10 -22.54 -10.50
C PHE A 227 5.73 -22.52 -9.11
N ILE A 228 7.04 -22.77 -9.00
CA ILE A 228 7.77 -22.68 -7.73
C ILE A 228 7.65 -21.27 -7.16
N GLU A 229 7.80 -20.23 -8.00
CA GLU A 229 7.64 -18.84 -7.58
C GLU A 229 6.19 -18.54 -7.13
N ALA A 230 5.19 -19.01 -7.87
CA ALA A 230 3.78 -18.82 -7.53
C ALA A 230 3.39 -19.47 -6.19
N VAL A 231 3.80 -20.72 -5.97
CA VAL A 231 3.56 -21.44 -4.70
C VAL A 231 4.33 -20.79 -3.55
N THR A 232 5.56 -20.34 -3.78
CA THR A 232 6.35 -19.63 -2.76
C THR A 232 5.69 -18.30 -2.38
N ALA A 233 5.24 -17.53 -3.37
CA ALA A 233 4.52 -16.28 -3.14
C ALA A 233 3.20 -16.52 -2.40
N GLN A 234 2.46 -17.58 -2.74
CA GLN A 234 1.24 -17.94 -2.01
C GLN A 234 1.53 -18.27 -0.54
N ARG A 235 2.51 -19.14 -0.26
CA ARG A 235 2.85 -19.53 1.11
C ARG A 235 3.19 -18.30 1.94
N ALA A 236 4.04 -17.43 1.41
CA ALA A 236 4.36 -16.15 2.04
C ALA A 236 3.12 -15.25 2.25
N ALA A 237 2.23 -15.16 1.25
CA ALA A 237 1.00 -14.38 1.36
C ALA A 237 0.05 -14.90 2.44
N LEU A 238 -0.08 -16.23 2.58
CA LEU A 238 -0.90 -16.89 3.60
C LEU A 238 -0.32 -16.68 5.00
N ASP A 239 0.99 -16.88 5.14
CA ASP A 239 1.70 -16.72 6.42
C ASP A 239 1.62 -15.28 6.95
N SER A 240 1.69 -14.29 6.05
CA SER A 240 1.63 -12.87 6.42
C SER A 240 0.21 -12.29 6.51
N LYS A 241 -0.81 -12.99 6.00
CA LYS A 241 -2.18 -12.44 5.88
C LYS A 241 -2.71 -11.91 7.21
N LYS A 242 -2.60 -12.71 8.28
CA LYS A 242 -3.10 -12.33 9.61
C LYS A 242 -2.43 -11.05 10.12
N ASN A 243 -1.09 -10.97 10.03
CA ASN A 243 -0.35 -9.78 10.43
C ASN A 243 -0.78 -8.56 9.62
N HIS A 244 -0.91 -8.68 8.30
CA HIS A 244 -1.33 -7.57 7.46
C HIS A 244 -2.76 -7.12 7.79
N ASP A 245 -3.70 -8.04 8.03
CA ASP A 245 -5.08 -7.69 8.42
C ASP A 245 -5.12 -6.98 9.77
N GLU A 246 -4.34 -7.43 10.76
CA GLU A 246 -4.20 -6.78 12.06
C GLU A 246 -3.62 -5.37 11.94
N VAL A 247 -2.53 -5.20 11.18
CA VAL A 247 -1.89 -3.89 10.96
C VAL A 247 -2.83 -2.93 10.23
N PHE A 248 -3.60 -3.42 9.26
CA PHE A 248 -4.60 -2.60 8.58
C PHE A 248 -5.67 -2.10 9.54
N ASN A 249 -6.13 -2.95 10.46
CA ASN A 249 -7.09 -2.55 11.50
C ASN A 249 -6.48 -1.61 12.54
N MET A 250 -5.19 -1.76 12.88
CA MET A 250 -4.50 -0.77 13.75
C MET A 250 -4.44 0.61 13.10
N LEU A 251 -4.18 0.67 11.79
CA LEU A 251 -4.06 1.93 11.06
C LEU A 251 -5.42 2.56 10.72
N PHE A 252 -6.40 1.77 10.32
CA PHE A 252 -7.64 2.25 9.71
C PHE A 252 -8.90 1.71 10.35
N GLY A 253 -8.79 0.94 11.43
CA GLY A 253 -9.93 0.47 12.20
C GLY A 253 -10.74 1.65 12.68
N ILE A 254 -11.84 1.93 12.00
CA ILE A 254 -12.85 2.86 12.45
C ILE A 254 -13.53 2.13 13.60
N SER A 255 -13.42 2.65 14.82
CA SER A 255 -14.35 2.28 15.88
C SER A 255 -15.74 2.60 15.34
N ALA A 256 -16.49 1.54 14.98
CA ALA A 256 -17.88 1.68 14.55
C ALA A 256 -18.71 2.36 15.65
#